data_AF-A0A4R7DAW2-F1
#
_entry.id   AF-A0A4R7DAW2-F1
#
_cell.length_a   1.000
_cell.length_b   1.000
_cell.length_c   1.000
_cell.angle_alpha   90.00
_cell.angle_beta   90.00
_cell.angle_gamma   90.00
#
_symmetry.space_group_name_H-M   'P 1'
#
loop_
_entity.id
_entity.type
_entity.pdbx_description
1 polymer ?
#
loop_
_entity_poly.entity_id
_entity_poly.type
_entity_poly.pdbx_seq_one_letter_code
_entity_poly.pdbx_strand_id
1 'polypeptide(L)'
;MALVDKYKGLLETAKNSDIEDLAFYEQDDQLYVVGTTANADIKNKLWDVYSQLDPNYIGGDVVLNIEVMDSVQGIQARIVSQDPFLNLRKGPGTNLPVLAEVGKDELITLISRANDQWWLVRTKAGIEGYCYAQYVEPVEK
;
A
#
# COMPACT_ATOMS: atom_id res chain seq x y z
N MET A 1 18.82 -15.69 11.64
CA MET A 1 19.09 -14.99 10.37
C MET A 1 18.51 -13.61 10.52
N ALA A 2 19.20 -12.58 10.04
CA ALA A 2 18.65 -11.23 10.04
C ALA A 2 17.49 -11.15 9.03
N LEU A 3 16.45 -10.35 9.32
CA LEU A 3 15.30 -10.20 8.44
C LEU A 3 15.73 -9.60 7.10
N VAL A 4 16.77 -8.75 7.11
CA VAL A 4 17.40 -8.24 5.89
C VAL A 4 17.92 -9.32 4.94
N ASP A 5 18.37 -10.47 5.46
CA ASP A 5 18.85 -11.58 4.65
C ASP A 5 17.68 -12.39 4.08
N LYS A 6 16.65 -12.63 4.91
CA LYS A 6 15.38 -13.27 4.52
C LYS A 6 14.67 -12.48 3.42
N TYR A 7 14.63 -11.15 3.54
CA TYR A 7 13.93 -10.23 2.63
C TYR A 7 14.87 -9.53 1.65
N LYS A 8 16.05 -10.09 1.39
CA LYS A 8 17.03 -9.50 0.48
C LYS A 8 16.45 -9.18 -0.90
N GLY A 9 15.62 -10.06 -1.47
CA GLY A 9 14.97 -9.81 -2.77
C GLY A 9 14.02 -8.60 -2.79
N LEU A 10 13.32 -8.35 -1.67
CA LEU A 10 12.49 -7.15 -1.50
C LEU A 10 13.38 -5.90 -1.45
N LEU A 11 14.45 -5.94 -0.65
CA LEU A 11 15.38 -4.81 -0.50
C LEU A 11 16.11 -4.49 -1.80
N GLU A 12 16.53 -5.51 -2.56
CA GLU A 12 17.12 -5.32 -3.89
C GLU A 12 16.10 -4.73 -4.86
N THR A 13 14.85 -5.18 -4.84
CA THR A 13 13.79 -4.59 -5.67
C THR A 13 13.58 -3.12 -5.33
N ALA A 14 13.53 -2.76 -4.04
CA ALA A 14 13.39 -1.38 -3.60
C ALA A 14 14.56 -0.51 -4.06
N LYS A 15 15.80 -0.99 -3.91
CA LYS A 15 17.01 -0.27 -4.35
C LYS A 15 17.10 -0.09 -5.86
N ASN A 16 16.57 -1.05 -6.63
CA ASN A 16 16.51 -0.96 -8.09
C ASN A 16 15.27 -0.20 -8.60
N SER A 17 14.42 0.30 -7.70
CA SER A 17 13.23 1.07 -8.05
C SER A 17 13.46 2.56 -7.81
N ASP A 18 12.70 3.39 -8.52
CA ASP A 18 12.69 4.85 -8.36
C ASP A 18 11.96 5.25 -7.06
N ILE A 19 12.69 5.18 -5.95
CA ILE A 19 12.24 5.56 -4.61
C ILE A 19 13.24 6.59 -4.05
N GLU A 20 12.75 7.78 -3.79
CA GLU A 20 13.48 8.84 -3.11
C GLU A 20 13.51 8.60 -1.59
N ASP A 21 14.57 9.05 -0.93
CA ASP A 21 14.78 8.90 0.52
C ASP A 21 14.61 7.45 1.03
N LEU A 22 14.94 6.46 0.19
CA LEU A 22 14.85 5.05 0.55
C LEU A 22 15.76 4.74 1.74
N ALA A 23 15.16 4.34 2.85
CA ALA A 23 15.85 3.82 4.03
C ALA A 23 15.24 2.51 4.48
N PHE A 24 16.08 1.60 4.97
CA PHE A 24 15.63 0.35 5.56
C PHE A 24 16.44 0.04 6.81
N TYR A 25 15.76 -0.37 7.88
CA TYR A 25 16.37 -0.64 9.17
C TYR A 25 15.52 -1.66 9.94
N GLU A 26 16.18 -2.43 10.81
CA GLU A 26 15.51 -3.40 11.68
C GLU A 26 15.25 -2.76 13.05
N GLN A 27 14.01 -2.81 13.53
CA GLN A 27 13.60 -2.33 14.84
C GLN A 27 12.50 -3.24 15.39
N ASP A 28 12.53 -3.58 16.68
CA ASP A 28 11.47 -4.38 17.34
C ASP A 28 11.12 -5.70 16.59
N ASP A 29 12.14 -6.43 16.13
CA ASP A 29 11.98 -7.66 15.31
C ASP A 29 11.19 -7.44 14.00
N GLN A 30 11.19 -6.21 13.48
CA GLN A 30 10.56 -5.84 12.21
C GLN A 30 11.54 -5.06 11.32
N LEU A 31 11.53 -5.36 10.03
CA LEU A 31 12.25 -4.67 8.98
C LEU A 31 11.39 -3.53 8.44
N TYR A 32 11.77 -2.31 8.76
CA TYR A 32 11.15 -1.11 8.21
C TYR A 32 11.78 -0.80 6.86
N VAL A 33 10.95 -0.55 5.86
CA VAL A 33 11.36 -0.07 4.54
C VAL A 33 10.55 1.17 4.26
N VAL A 34 11.19 2.33 4.34
CA VAL A 34 10.57 3.65 4.19
C VAL A 34 11.11 4.35 2.96
N GLY A 35 10.30 5.18 2.32
CA GLY A 35 10.73 6.01 1.20
C GLY A 35 9.54 6.63 0.48
N THR A 36 9.83 7.45 -0.53
CA THR A 36 8.81 8.17 -1.29
C THR A 36 8.96 7.84 -2.77
N THR A 37 7.86 7.59 -3.47
CA THR A 37 7.91 7.31 -4.92
C THR A 37 6.91 8.16 -5.70
N ALA A 38 7.30 8.61 -6.88
CA ALA A 38 6.39 9.25 -7.82
C ALA A 38 5.49 8.24 -8.56
N ASN A 39 5.69 6.94 -8.35
CA ASN A 39 4.97 5.90 -9.08
C ASN A 39 4.40 4.84 -8.13
N ALA A 40 3.08 4.82 -7.98
CA ALA A 40 2.37 3.83 -7.17
C ALA A 40 2.58 2.38 -7.63
N ASP A 41 2.94 2.15 -8.90
CA ASP A 41 3.25 0.82 -9.40
C ASP A 41 4.49 0.21 -8.73
N ILE A 42 5.47 1.05 -8.36
CA ILE A 42 6.65 0.61 -7.60
C ILE A 42 6.24 0.09 -6.23
N LYS A 43 5.34 0.82 -5.54
CA LYS A 43 4.80 0.40 -4.25
C LYS A 43 4.05 -0.93 -4.38
N ASN A 44 3.24 -1.11 -5.43
CA ASN A 44 2.55 -2.37 -5.69
C ASN A 44 3.52 -3.53 -5.94
N LYS A 45 4.56 -3.30 -6.75
CA LYS A 45 5.61 -4.29 -7.02
C LYS A 45 6.32 -4.74 -5.75
N LEU A 46 6.58 -3.82 -4.82
CA LEU A 46 7.18 -4.17 -3.54
C LEU A 46 6.25 -5.06 -2.69
N TRP A 47 4.96 -4.73 -2.64
CA TRP A 47 3.98 -5.58 -1.98
C TRP A 47 3.83 -6.95 -2.63
N ASP A 48 3.91 -7.03 -3.96
CA ASP A 48 3.90 -8.28 -4.72
C ASP A 48 5.09 -9.16 -4.34
N VAL A 49 6.30 -8.63 -4.41
CA VAL A 49 7.52 -9.34 -3.98
C VAL A 49 7.41 -9.76 -2.51
N TYR A 50 6.88 -8.91 -1.65
CA TYR A 50 6.67 -9.27 -0.25
C TYR A 50 5.70 -10.44 -0.09
N SER A 51 4.60 -10.45 -0.84
CA SER A 51 3.61 -11.53 -0.83
C SER A 51 4.16 -12.86 -1.36
N GLN A 52 5.10 -12.82 -2.32
CA GLN A 52 5.77 -14.02 -2.82
C GLN A 52 6.71 -14.64 -1.78
N LEU A 53 7.36 -13.78 -0.98
CA LEU A 53 8.26 -14.21 0.09
C LEU A 53 7.49 -14.68 1.34
N ASP A 54 6.36 -14.03 1.66
CA ASP A 54 5.50 -14.36 2.81
C ASP A 54 4.00 -14.28 2.42
N PRO A 55 3.41 -15.36 1.86
CA PRO A 55 2.06 -15.33 1.29
C PRO A 55 0.92 -15.15 2.29
N ASN A 56 1.19 -15.28 3.59
CA ASN A 56 0.18 -15.09 4.63
C ASN A 56 0.41 -13.83 5.48
N TYR A 57 1.48 -13.08 5.21
CA TYR A 57 1.93 -11.95 6.02
C TYR A 57 2.01 -12.29 7.52
N ILE A 58 2.21 -13.58 7.86
CA ILE A 58 2.13 -14.08 9.25
C ILE A 58 3.32 -13.61 10.05
N GLY A 59 4.48 -13.46 9.39
CA GLY A 59 5.67 -12.97 10.07
C GLY A 59 5.44 -11.62 10.73
N GLY A 60 4.63 -10.74 10.12
CA GLY A 60 4.57 -9.33 10.54
C GLY A 60 5.95 -8.65 10.55
N ASP A 61 6.94 -9.32 9.98
CA ASP A 61 8.37 -9.03 10.11
C ASP A 61 8.78 -7.85 9.23
N VAL A 62 7.91 -7.36 8.33
CA VAL A 62 8.25 -6.28 7.40
C VAL A 62 7.18 -5.21 7.43
N VAL A 63 7.65 -3.98 7.60
CA VAL A 63 6.83 -2.78 7.62
C VAL A 63 7.20 -1.95 6.40
N LEU A 64 6.39 -2.08 5.34
CA LEU A 64 6.56 -1.31 4.11
C LEU A 64 5.82 0.04 4.21
N ASN A 65 6.60 1.13 4.28
CA ASN A 65 6.14 2.52 4.35
C ASN A 65 6.62 3.29 3.11
N ILE A 66 6.18 2.87 1.94
CA ILE A 66 6.43 3.65 0.73
C ILE A 66 5.27 4.61 0.52
N GLU A 67 5.53 5.91 0.58
CA GLU A 67 4.55 6.97 0.32
C GLU A 67 4.56 7.32 -1.16
N VAL A 68 3.39 7.56 -1.75
CA VAL A 68 3.30 8.01 -3.14
C VAL A 68 3.15 9.52 -3.15
N MET A 69 3.93 10.21 -3.99
CA MET A 69 3.92 11.67 -4.04
C MET A 69 2.54 12.24 -4.37
N ASP A 70 2.26 13.45 -3.88
CA ASP A 70 0.98 14.11 -4.14
C ASP A 70 0.77 14.52 -5.61
N SER A 71 1.84 14.57 -6.38
CA SER A 71 1.83 14.86 -7.82
C SER A 71 1.19 13.76 -8.68
N VAL A 72 0.99 12.55 -8.13
CA VAL A 72 0.40 11.44 -8.89
C VAL A 72 -1.08 11.70 -9.13
N GLN A 73 -1.43 11.96 -10.39
CA GLN A 73 -2.83 12.10 -10.81
C GLN A 73 -3.52 10.73 -10.77
N GLY A 74 -4.39 10.55 -9.78
CA GLY A 74 -5.31 9.41 -9.72
C GLY A 74 -6.67 9.71 -10.36
N ILE A 75 -7.50 8.68 -10.44
CA ILE A 75 -8.88 8.76 -10.91
C ILE A 75 -9.80 9.02 -9.71
N GLN A 76 -10.77 9.91 -9.81
CA GLN A 76 -11.76 10.05 -8.73
C GLN A 76 -12.60 8.77 -8.63
N ALA A 77 -12.77 8.26 -7.42
CA ALA A 77 -13.59 7.09 -7.15
C ALA A 77 -14.50 7.34 -5.94
N ARG A 78 -15.61 6.62 -5.90
CA ARG A 78 -16.57 6.65 -4.79
C ARG A 78 -16.54 5.33 -4.04
N ILE A 79 -16.66 5.40 -2.72
CA ILE A 79 -16.82 4.20 -1.90
C ILE A 79 -18.27 3.73 -1.92
N VAL A 80 -18.49 2.50 -2.39
CA VAL A 80 -19.81 1.87 -2.53
C VAL A 80 -20.01 0.68 -1.58
N SER A 81 -19.31 0.68 -0.45
CA SER A 81 -19.41 -0.39 0.56
C SER A 81 -20.84 -0.55 1.13
N GLN A 82 -21.19 -1.77 1.53
CA GLN A 82 -22.43 -2.03 2.28
C GLN A 82 -22.33 -1.48 3.69
N ASP A 83 -21.14 -1.55 4.29
CA ASP A 83 -20.82 -0.99 5.59
C ASP A 83 -20.75 0.55 5.54
N PRO A 84 -21.04 1.24 6.67
CA PRO A 84 -20.97 2.69 6.75
C PRO A 84 -19.53 3.23 6.57
N PHE A 85 -18.52 2.39 6.85
CA PHE A 85 -17.11 2.76 6.77
C PHE A 85 -16.31 1.66 6.06
N LEU A 86 -15.35 2.08 5.24
CA LEU A 86 -14.37 1.22 4.59
C LEU A 86 -12.99 1.46 5.18
N ASN A 87 -12.36 0.38 5.63
CA ASN A 87 -11.03 0.43 6.23
C ASN A 87 -9.95 0.46 5.15
N LEU A 88 -9.14 1.53 5.15
CA LEU A 88 -7.90 1.62 4.38
C LEU A 88 -6.78 0.99 5.18
N ARG A 89 -6.14 -0.03 4.61
CA ARG A 89 -5.05 -0.76 5.23
C ARG A 89 -3.71 -0.36 4.67
N LYS A 90 -2.65 -0.69 5.39
CA LYS A 90 -1.28 -0.37 4.99
C LYS A 90 -0.81 -1.07 3.71
N GLY A 91 -1.36 -2.24 3.40
CA GLY A 91 -1.01 -3.05 2.23
C GLY A 91 -2.18 -3.93 1.77
N PRO A 92 -1.98 -4.71 0.69
CA PRO A 92 -2.99 -5.59 0.11
C PRO A 92 -3.17 -6.88 0.92
N GLY A 93 -3.67 -6.75 2.16
CA GLY A 93 -3.89 -7.89 3.05
C GLY A 93 -4.87 -7.58 4.18
N THR A 94 -5.66 -8.57 4.60
CA THR A 94 -6.67 -8.44 5.66
C THR A 94 -6.07 -8.34 7.06
N ASN A 95 -4.87 -8.88 7.26
CA ASN A 95 -4.19 -8.90 8.55
C ASN A 95 -3.36 -7.64 8.81
N LEU A 96 -3.27 -6.74 7.83
CA LEU A 96 -2.48 -5.52 7.95
C LEU A 96 -3.23 -4.42 8.72
N PRO A 97 -2.50 -3.55 9.43
CA PRO A 97 -3.10 -2.48 10.23
C PRO A 97 -3.91 -1.52 9.36
N VAL A 98 -5.03 -1.05 9.92
CA VAL A 98 -5.88 -0.01 9.33
C VAL A 98 -5.21 1.35 9.57
N LEU A 99 -5.00 2.11 8.51
CA LEU A 99 -4.43 3.45 8.52
C LEU A 99 -5.52 4.53 8.64
N ALA A 100 -6.65 4.33 7.98
CA ALA A 100 -7.77 5.26 7.96
C ALA A 100 -9.08 4.55 7.68
N GLU A 101 -10.18 5.21 8.02
CA GLU A 101 -11.55 4.79 7.71
C GLU A 101 -12.17 5.83 6.80
N VAL A 102 -12.80 5.37 5.72
CA VAL A 102 -13.45 6.22 4.73
C VAL A 102 -14.95 5.98 4.77
N GLY A 103 -15.73 7.06 4.83
CA GLY A 103 -17.19 6.96 4.84
C GLY A 103 -17.74 6.38 3.53
N LYS A 104 -18.87 5.69 3.63
CA LYS A 104 -19.67 5.32 2.46
C LYS A 104 -20.05 6.58 1.66
N ASP A 105 -20.09 6.46 0.33
CA ASP A 105 -20.35 7.54 -0.63
C ASP A 105 -19.29 8.65 -0.65
N GLU A 106 -18.21 8.51 0.12
CA GLU A 106 -17.11 9.46 0.09
C GLU A 106 -16.31 9.35 -1.21
N LEU A 107 -15.86 10.51 -1.69
CA LEU A 107 -15.01 10.62 -2.86
C LEU A 107 -13.53 10.54 -2.45
N ILE A 108 -12.83 9.59 -3.05
CA ILE A 108 -11.41 9.32 -2.89
C ILE A 108 -10.70 9.41 -4.24
N THR A 109 -9.39 9.38 -4.21
CA THR A 109 -8.54 9.33 -5.40
C THR A 109 -7.96 7.94 -5.55
N LEU A 110 -8.36 7.19 -6.56
CA LEU A 110 -7.75 5.92 -6.96
C LEU A 110 -6.38 6.21 -7.58
N ILE A 111 -5.32 5.83 -6.90
CA ILE A 111 -3.94 6.08 -7.36
C ILE A 111 -3.48 4.95 -8.27
N SER A 112 -3.65 3.70 -7.85
CA SER A 112 -3.22 2.53 -8.62
C SER A 112 -3.97 1.27 -8.20
N ARG A 113 -3.97 0.27 -9.08
CA ARG A 113 -4.58 -1.04 -8.86
C ARG A 113 -3.45 -2.03 -8.57
N ALA A 114 -3.32 -2.46 -7.31
CA ALA A 114 -2.27 -3.39 -6.91
C ALA A 114 -2.50 -4.78 -7.49
N ASN A 115 -3.75 -5.24 -7.43
CA ASN A 115 -4.23 -6.49 -8.01
C ASN A 115 -5.75 -6.42 -8.21
N ASP A 116 -6.37 -7.53 -8.63
CA ASP A 116 -7.81 -7.64 -8.86
C ASP A 116 -8.66 -7.39 -7.59
N GLN A 117 -8.09 -7.63 -6.40
CA GLN A 117 -8.81 -7.51 -5.13
C GLN A 117 -8.48 -6.23 -4.36
N TRP A 118 -7.28 -5.66 -4.52
CA TRP A 118 -6.74 -4.58 -3.70
C TRP A 118 -6.27 -3.42 -4.54
N TRP A 119 -6.84 -2.24 -4.27
CA TRP A 119 -6.49 -1.00 -4.93
C TRP A 119 -5.94 0.02 -3.94
N LEU A 120 -4.94 0.77 -4.38
CA LEU A 120 -4.34 1.87 -3.63
C LEU A 120 -5.11 3.16 -3.89
N VAL A 121 -5.58 3.76 -2.81
CA VAL A 121 -6.39 4.98 -2.85
C VAL A 121 -5.82 6.02 -1.89
N ARG A 122 -6.09 7.30 -2.18
CA ARG A 122 -5.80 8.45 -1.32
C ARG A 122 -7.10 9.12 -0.90
N THR A 123 -7.22 9.40 0.38
CA THR A 123 -8.31 10.18 0.95
C THR A 123 -8.10 11.67 0.71
N LYS A 124 -9.15 12.48 0.90
CA LYS A 124 -9.03 13.95 0.84
C LYS A 124 -8.11 14.54 1.91
N ALA A 125 -7.86 13.79 2.99
CA ALA A 125 -6.94 14.16 4.06
C ALA A 125 -5.46 13.90 3.69
N GLY A 126 -5.18 13.36 2.48
CA GLY A 126 -3.83 12.99 2.05
C GLY A 126 -3.40 11.60 2.54
N ILE A 127 -4.23 10.89 3.31
CA ILE A 127 -3.91 9.55 3.81
C ILE A 127 -4.06 8.54 2.69
N GLU A 128 -3.02 7.73 2.46
CA GLU A 128 -2.98 6.68 1.45
C GLU A 128 -3.14 5.31 2.07
N GLY A 129 -3.93 4.45 1.43
CA GLY A 129 -4.05 3.07 1.87
C GLY A 129 -4.68 2.17 0.83
N TYR A 130 -4.58 0.87 1.08
CA TYR A 130 -5.16 -0.18 0.26
C TYR A 130 -6.54 -0.53 0.76
N CYS A 131 -7.47 -0.68 -0.17
CA CYS A 131 -8.82 -1.15 0.11
C CYS A 131 -9.27 -2.15 -0.94
N TYR A 132 -10.36 -2.84 -0.64
CA TYR A 132 -10.92 -3.82 -1.54
C TYR A 132 -11.54 -3.17 -2.78
N ALA A 133 -11.11 -3.61 -3.96
CA ALA A 133 -11.55 -3.13 -5.27
C ALA A 133 -13.07 -3.20 -5.44
N GLN A 134 -13.71 -4.25 -4.91
CA GLN A 134 -15.17 -4.45 -5.00
C GLN A 134 -16.00 -3.33 -4.33
N TYR A 135 -15.41 -2.53 -3.45
CA TYR A 135 -16.08 -1.42 -2.76
C TYR A 135 -15.70 -0.05 -3.31
N VAL A 136 -14.92 0.00 -4.39
CA VAL A 136 -14.45 1.23 -5.02
C VAL A 136 -15.02 1.32 -6.42
N GLU A 137 -15.82 2.35 -6.66
CA GLU A 137 -16.41 2.63 -7.96
C GLU A 137 -15.71 3.84 -8.59
N PRO A 138 -14.89 3.66 -9.65
CA PRO A 138 -14.29 4.78 -10.38
C PRO A 138 -15.38 5.67 -10.97
N VAL A 139 -15.31 6.96 -10.68
CA VAL A 139 -16.18 7.98 -11.29
C VAL A 139 -15.47 8.41 -12.58
N GLU A 140 -15.67 7.64 -13.65
CA GLU A 140 -15.26 8.07 -14.99
C GLU A 140 -16.10 9.29 -15.40
N LYS A 141 -15.44 10.36 -15.86
CA LYS A 141 -16.08 11.58 -16.35
C LYS A 141 -16.53 11.43 -17.80
#